data_AF-A0A0A6YY55-F1
#
_entry.id   AF-A0A0A6YY55-F1
#
_cell.length_a   1.000
_cell.length_b   1.000
_cell.length_c   1.000
_cell.angle_alpha   90.00
_cell.angle_beta   90.00
_cell.angle_gamma   90.00
#
_symmetry.space_group_name_H-M   'P 1'
#
loop_
_entity.id
_entity.type
_entity.pdbx_description
1 polymer ?
#
loop_
_entity_poly.entity_id
_entity_poly.type
_entity_poly.pdbx_seq_one_letter_code
_entity_poly.pdbx_strand_id
1 'polypeptide(L)'
;MDFTTEGRLGTRCMLLSLLLLAAWEAGSGQLHYSVPEEAKHGTFVGRIAQDLGLELTELVPRLFRVASKDRGDLLEVNLQNGILFVNSRIDREELCGRSVECSIHLEVIVDRPLQVFHVEVERAHQMLMLD
;
A
#
# COMPACT_ATOMS: atom_id res chain seq x y z
N MET A 1 7.62 -40.00 -38.98
CA MET A 1 8.31 -38.86 -38.33
C MET A 1 8.32 -37.77 -39.40
N ASP A 2 7.60 -36.66 -39.27
CA ASP A 2 7.75 -35.69 -38.19
C ASP A 2 6.46 -34.99 -37.77
N PHE A 3 6.18 -35.10 -36.48
CA PHE A 3 5.30 -34.26 -35.68
C PHE A 3 6.02 -32.91 -35.40
N THR A 4 5.98 -31.92 -36.29
CA THR A 4 6.66 -30.62 -36.01
C THR A 4 5.90 -29.37 -36.43
N THR A 5 4.57 -29.39 -36.54
CA THR A 5 3.75 -28.19 -36.81
C THR A 5 2.79 -27.79 -35.67
N GLU A 6 2.45 -28.70 -34.76
CA GLU A 6 1.61 -28.46 -33.57
C GLU A 6 2.37 -27.86 -32.37
N GLY A 7 3.71 -27.85 -32.38
CA GLY A 7 4.50 -27.33 -31.26
C GLY A 7 4.55 -25.79 -31.23
N ARG A 8 4.55 -25.15 -32.40
CA ARG A 8 4.91 -23.72 -32.56
C ARG A 8 3.80 -22.75 -32.10
N LEU A 9 2.53 -23.17 -32.18
CA LEU A 9 1.38 -22.38 -31.72
C LEU A 9 1.22 -22.50 -30.19
N GLY A 10 1.45 -23.70 -29.63
CA GLY A 10 1.42 -23.96 -28.20
C GLY A 10 2.50 -23.21 -27.42
N THR A 11 3.72 -23.11 -27.95
CA THR A 11 4.80 -22.35 -27.30
C THR A 11 4.52 -20.85 -27.26
N ARG A 12 3.92 -20.29 -28.33
CA ARG A 12 3.50 -18.87 -28.37
C ARG A 12 2.40 -18.58 -27.35
N CYS A 13 1.38 -19.44 -27.25
CA CYS A 13 0.37 -19.31 -26.22
C CYS A 13 0.96 -19.42 -24.81
N MET A 14 1.84 -20.39 -24.55
CA MET A 14 2.49 -20.53 -23.24
C MET A 14 3.33 -19.31 -22.88
N LEU A 15 4.11 -18.77 -23.82
CA LEU A 15 4.90 -17.55 -23.60
C LEU A 15 4.00 -16.33 -23.36
N LEU A 16 2.91 -16.18 -24.12
CA LEU A 16 1.93 -15.11 -23.92
C LEU A 16 1.24 -15.24 -22.55
N SER A 17 0.86 -16.45 -22.14
CA SER A 17 0.28 -16.71 -20.82
C SER A 17 1.28 -16.40 -19.70
N LEU A 18 2.56 -16.77 -19.86
CA LEU A 18 3.61 -16.45 -18.90
C LEU A 18 3.84 -14.93 -18.79
N LEU A 19 3.85 -14.22 -19.92
CA LEU A 19 3.98 -12.77 -19.99
C LEU A 19 2.77 -12.05 -19.38
N LEU A 20 1.55 -12.56 -19.61
CA LEU A 20 0.32 -12.03 -19.02
C LEU A 20 0.28 -12.28 -17.51
N LEU A 21 0.71 -13.44 -17.03
CA LEU A 21 0.86 -13.74 -15.61
C LEU A 21 1.90 -12.83 -14.95
N ALA A 22 3.06 -12.63 -15.58
CA ALA A 22 4.09 -11.73 -15.09
C ALA A 22 3.64 -10.26 -15.09
N ALA A 23 2.82 -9.85 -16.06
CA ALA A 23 2.24 -8.51 -16.12
C ALA A 23 1.10 -8.30 -15.11
N TRP A 24 0.37 -9.37 -14.75
CA TRP A 24 -0.69 -9.33 -13.74
C TRP A 24 -0.14 -9.16 -12.32
N GLU A 25 1.01 -9.76 -12.03
CA GLU A 25 1.75 -9.55 -10.76
C GLU A 25 2.26 -8.11 -10.61
N ALA A 26 2.37 -7.34 -11.70
CA ALA A 26 2.64 -5.89 -11.65
C ALA A 26 1.38 -5.06 -11.33
N GLY A 27 0.46 -5.63 -10.55
CA GLY A 27 -0.71 -4.94 -10.03
C GLY A 27 -0.31 -3.93 -8.97
N SER A 28 -0.54 -2.65 -9.23
CA SER A 28 -0.54 -1.61 -8.20
C SER A 28 -1.64 -1.92 -7.19
N GLY A 29 -1.29 -2.58 -6.09
CA GLY A 29 -2.21 -2.80 -4.98
C GLY A 29 -2.62 -1.46 -4.39
N GLN A 30 -3.91 -1.12 -4.48
CA GLN A 30 -4.48 -0.02 -3.71
C GLN A 30 -4.80 -0.55 -2.32
N LEU A 31 -4.18 0.04 -1.30
CA LEU A 31 -4.33 -0.39 0.09
C LEU A 31 -5.30 0.56 0.79
N HIS A 32 -6.23 0.01 1.55
CA HIS A 32 -7.23 0.78 2.29
C HIS A 32 -7.09 0.50 3.79
N TYR A 33 -6.97 1.56 4.58
CA TYR A 33 -6.98 1.49 6.04
C TYR A 33 -8.04 2.41 6.61
N SER A 34 -8.40 2.15 7.87
CA SER A 34 -9.29 3.02 8.61
C SER A 34 -8.65 3.43 9.93
N VAL A 35 -8.79 4.71 10.28
CA VAL A 35 -8.23 5.27 11.53
C VAL A 35 -9.30 6.10 12.24
N PRO A 36 -9.40 6.05 13.58
CA PRO A 36 -10.38 6.85 14.31
C PRO A 36 -10.15 8.36 14.09
N GLU A 37 -11.23 9.13 14.06
CA GLU A 37 -11.24 10.56 13.77
C GLU A 37 -10.34 11.37 14.72
N GLU A 38 -10.19 10.95 15.98
CA GLU A 38 -9.35 11.58 17.01
C GLU A 38 -8.15 10.70 17.40
N ALA A 39 -7.45 10.16 16.39
CA ALA A 39 -6.28 9.35 16.64
C ALA A 39 -5.13 10.18 17.25
N LYS A 40 -4.59 9.67 18.36
CA LYS A 40 -3.46 10.26 19.06
C LYS A 40 -2.15 9.83 18.38
N HIS A 41 -1.09 10.56 18.65
CA HIS A 41 0.26 10.12 18.28
C HIS A 41 0.52 8.70 18.78
N GLY A 42 1.08 7.86 17.91
CA GLY A 42 1.35 6.45 18.18
C GLY A 42 0.16 5.50 17.97
N THR A 43 -1.01 6.00 17.57
CA THR A 43 -2.15 5.13 17.23
C THR A 43 -1.80 4.21 16.06
N PHE A 44 -2.04 2.92 16.23
CA PHE A 44 -1.89 1.89 15.20
C PHE A 44 -2.91 2.09 14.07
N VAL A 45 -2.45 1.95 12.82
CA VAL A 45 -3.31 2.02 11.63
C VAL A 45 -3.33 0.69 10.88
N GLY A 46 -2.16 0.11 10.61
CA GLY A 46 -2.07 -1.11 9.80
C GLY A 46 -0.67 -1.73 9.70
N ARG A 47 -0.59 -2.97 9.22
CA ARG A 47 0.66 -3.71 9.03
C ARG A 47 1.12 -3.61 7.57
N ILE A 48 1.59 -2.43 7.19
CA ILE A 48 1.89 -2.12 5.79
C ILE A 48 2.96 -3.01 5.15
N ALA A 49 4.00 -3.40 5.90
CA ALA A 49 5.02 -4.29 5.34
C ALA A 49 4.44 -5.67 5.00
N GLN A 50 3.57 -6.19 5.87
CA GLN A 50 2.91 -7.49 5.67
C GLN A 50 1.94 -7.44 4.49
N ASP A 51 1.13 -6.38 4.41
CA ASP A 51 0.11 -6.23 3.37
C ASP A 51 0.74 -6.03 1.98
N LEU A 52 1.94 -5.46 1.92
CA LEU A 52 2.76 -5.35 0.70
C LEU A 52 3.65 -6.57 0.44
N GLY A 53 3.63 -7.59 1.31
CA GLY A 53 4.45 -8.80 1.16
C GLY A 53 5.96 -8.56 1.31
N LEU A 54 6.37 -7.50 2.02
CA LEU A 54 7.76 -7.14 2.26
C LEU A 54 8.26 -7.68 3.60
N GLU A 55 9.46 -8.22 3.63
CA GLU A 55 10.13 -8.55 4.88
C GLU A 55 10.64 -7.30 5.60
N LEU A 56 10.65 -7.30 6.93
CA LEU A 56 11.12 -6.17 7.74
C LEU A 56 12.60 -5.83 7.47
N THR A 57 13.39 -6.86 7.23
CA THR A 57 14.81 -6.79 6.84
C THR A 57 15.02 -6.09 5.50
N GLU A 58 14.01 -6.06 4.64
CA GLU A 58 14.08 -5.42 3.33
C GLU A 58 13.72 -3.94 3.33
N LEU A 59 12.95 -3.46 4.33
CA LEU A 59 12.43 -2.08 4.33
C LEU A 59 13.55 -1.03 4.27
N VAL A 60 14.60 -1.19 5.08
CA VAL A 60 15.75 -0.28 5.10
C VAL A 60 16.60 -0.37 3.82
N PRO A 61 17.11 -1.54 3.40
CA PRO A 61 17.96 -1.62 2.20
C PRO A 61 17.21 -1.23 0.92
N ARG A 62 15.90 -1.46 0.85
CA ARG A 62 15.07 -1.07 -0.30
C ARG A 62 14.60 0.39 -0.27
N LEU A 63 15.03 1.17 0.73
CA LEU A 63 14.69 2.58 0.92
C LEU A 63 13.17 2.81 0.97
N PHE A 64 12.49 2.00 1.78
CA PHE A 64 11.06 2.14 2.03
C PHE A 64 10.77 3.49 2.69
N ARG A 65 9.85 4.26 2.13
CA ARG A 65 9.39 5.55 2.68
C ARG A 65 7.93 5.80 2.35
N VAL A 66 7.30 6.64 3.16
CA VAL A 66 5.92 7.11 2.93
C VAL A 66 5.97 8.60 2.61
N ALA A 67 5.19 9.01 1.61
CA ALA A 67 4.95 10.39 1.25
C ALA A 67 3.43 10.67 1.35
N SER A 68 3.05 11.80 1.92
CA SER A 68 1.65 12.25 1.91
C SER A 68 1.52 13.47 0.99
N LYS A 69 0.42 13.51 0.25
CA LYS A 69 0.09 14.65 -0.64
C LYS A 69 -0.44 15.86 0.14
N ASP A 70 -1.17 15.61 1.21
CA ASP A 70 -1.95 16.63 1.91
C ASP A 70 -1.18 17.26 3.07
N ARG A 71 -0.47 16.44 3.87
CA ARG A 71 0.40 16.87 4.98
C ARG A 71 1.49 15.84 5.25
N GLY A 72 2.75 16.25 5.13
CA GLY A 72 3.92 15.37 5.06
C GLY A 72 4.17 14.42 6.23
N ASP A 73 3.53 14.64 7.39
CA ASP A 73 4.01 14.05 8.65
C ASP A 73 2.89 13.37 9.47
N LEU A 74 1.66 13.25 8.92
CA LEU A 74 0.51 12.77 9.70
C LEU A 74 0.61 11.29 10.06
N LEU A 75 1.11 10.50 9.12
CA LEU A 75 1.22 9.05 9.17
C LEU A 75 2.66 8.65 8.83
N GLU A 76 3.21 7.74 9.60
CA GLU A 76 4.60 7.28 9.47
C GLU A 76 4.67 5.77 9.64
N VAL A 77 5.71 5.16 9.07
CA VAL A 77 5.95 3.72 9.17
C VAL A 77 7.17 3.46 10.05
N ASN A 78 6.99 2.61 11.05
CA ASN A 78 8.09 2.13 11.85
C ASN A 78 8.78 0.98 11.10
N LEU A 79 9.98 1.25 10.58
CA LEU A 79 10.76 0.28 9.80
C LEU A 79 11.22 -0.94 10.61
N GLN A 80 11.20 -0.89 11.95
CA GLN A 80 11.59 -2.03 12.79
C GLN A 80 10.52 -3.11 12.83
N ASN A 81 9.24 -2.73 12.73
CA ASN A 81 8.11 -3.66 12.85
C ASN A 81 7.13 -3.62 11.67
N GLY A 82 7.34 -2.72 10.70
CA GLY A 82 6.56 -2.62 9.47
C GLY A 82 5.14 -2.09 9.68
N ILE A 83 4.91 -1.32 10.74
CA ILE A 83 3.60 -0.79 11.12
C ILE A 83 3.45 0.66 10.70
N LEU A 84 2.32 0.98 10.07
CA LEU A 84 1.85 2.35 9.84
C LEU A 84 1.15 2.86 11.11
N PHE A 85 1.56 4.04 11.58
CA PHE A 85 1.03 4.66 12.79
C PHE A 85 0.87 6.17 12.60
N VAL A 86 0.09 6.78 13.50
CA VAL A 86 -0.15 8.22 13.52
C VAL A 86 1.04 8.96 14.13
N ASN A 87 1.73 9.80 13.35
CA ASN A 87 2.87 10.58 13.82
C ASN A 87 2.49 11.99 14.31
N SER A 88 1.40 12.58 13.82
CA SER A 88 0.85 13.79 14.44
C SER A 88 -0.64 13.65 14.65
N ARG A 89 -1.17 14.25 15.71
CA ARG A 89 -2.60 14.17 16.06
C ARG A 89 -3.46 14.43 14.83
N ILE A 90 -4.43 13.54 14.60
CA ILE A 90 -5.42 13.73 13.55
C ILE A 90 -6.48 14.66 14.12
N ASP A 91 -6.46 15.93 13.69
CA ASP A 91 -7.46 16.92 14.09
C ASP A 91 -8.40 17.18 12.91
N ARG A 92 -9.71 16.99 13.15
CA ARG A 92 -10.77 17.07 12.14
C ARG A 92 -10.77 18.41 11.41
N GLU A 93 -10.47 19.47 12.14
CA GLU A 93 -10.61 20.85 11.67
C GLU A 93 -9.45 21.27 10.77
N GLU A 94 -8.25 20.72 11.01
CA GLU A 94 -7.05 21.04 10.23
C GLU A 94 -6.98 20.25 8.91
N LEU A 95 -7.52 19.03 8.85
CA LEU A 95 -7.33 18.15 7.69
C LEU A 95 -8.39 18.29 6.61
N CYS A 96 -9.68 18.21 6.97
CA CYS A 96 -10.77 18.26 5.98
C CYS A 96 -11.85 19.29 6.29
N GLY A 97 -11.63 20.13 7.30
CA GLY A 97 -12.53 21.22 7.67
C GLY A 97 -13.95 20.73 7.93
N ARG A 98 -14.87 21.02 6.98
CA ARG A 98 -16.31 20.68 7.06
C ARG A 98 -16.74 19.53 6.14
N SER A 99 -15.84 18.85 5.44
CA SER A 99 -16.26 17.73 4.58
C SER A 99 -16.76 16.54 5.42
N VAL A 100 -17.80 15.87 4.92
CA VAL A 100 -18.41 14.70 5.56
C VAL A 100 -17.59 13.43 5.31
N GLU A 101 -16.91 13.40 4.17
CA GLU A 101 -16.02 12.32 3.76
C GLU A 101 -14.61 12.88 3.70
N CYS A 102 -13.69 12.24 4.42
CA CYS A 102 -12.30 12.64 4.45
C CYS A 102 -11.43 11.40 4.44
N SER A 103 -10.71 11.23 3.33
CA SER A 103 -9.64 10.27 3.19
C SER A 103 -8.30 10.99 3.14
N ILE A 104 -7.26 10.32 3.63
CA ILE A 104 -5.87 10.77 3.56
C ILE A 104 -5.19 9.94 2.48
N HIS A 105 -4.61 10.60 1.50
CA HIS A 105 -3.88 9.92 0.43
C HIS A 105 -2.38 9.87 0.74
N LEU A 106 -1.85 8.64 0.71
CA LEU A 106 -0.44 8.34 0.91
C LEU A 106 0.11 7.61 -0.30
N GLU A 107 1.39 7.85 -0.57
CA GLU A 107 2.19 7.09 -1.50
C GLU A 107 3.30 6.38 -0.73
N VAL A 108 3.38 5.07 -0.91
CA VAL A 108 4.44 4.25 -0.33
C VAL A 108 5.42 3.94 -1.43
N ILE A 109 6.66 4.34 -1.23
CA ILE A 109 7.71 4.26 -2.23
C ILE A 109 8.78 3.30 -1.73
N VAL A 110 9.11 2.33 -2.56
CA VAL A 110 10.21 1.38 -2.34
C VAL A 110 11.19 1.60 -3.49
N ASP A 111 12.35 2.23 -3.27
CA ASP A 111 13.20 2.67 -4.40
C ASP A 111 13.95 1.52 -5.09
N ARG A 112 14.15 0.36 -4.45
CA ARG A 112 14.98 -0.75 -5.00
C ARG A 112 14.27 -2.11 -5.00
N PRO A 113 13.79 -2.62 -6.14
CA PRO A 113 13.45 -1.87 -7.36
C PRO A 113 12.32 -0.88 -7.09
N LEU A 114 12.25 0.21 -7.87
CA LEU A 114 11.27 1.27 -7.69
C LEU A 114 9.83 0.72 -7.82
N GLN A 115 9.08 0.82 -6.73
CA GLN A 115 7.66 0.50 -6.65
C GLN A 115 6.94 1.61 -5.90
N VAL A 116 5.75 1.98 -6.38
CA VAL A 116 4.90 3.01 -5.76
C VAL A 116 3.53 2.40 -5.53
N PHE A 117 3.07 2.45 -4.29
CA PHE A 117 1.76 1.98 -3.89
C PHE A 117 0.91 3.15 -3.41
N HIS A 118 -0.34 3.19 -3.86
CA HIS A 118 -1.31 4.17 -3.40
C HIS A 118 -2.06 3.61 -2.21
N VAL A 119 -1.98 4.32 -1.09
CA VAL A 119 -2.63 3.94 0.17
C VAL A 119 -3.64 5.02 0.52
N GLU A 120 -4.87 4.60 0.74
CA GLU A 120 -5.96 5.46 1.18
C GLU A 120 -6.29 5.13 2.63
N VAL A 121 -6.28 6.14 3.48
CA VAL A 121 -6.65 5.99 4.90
C VAL A 121 -7.92 6.77 5.14
N GLU A 122 -9.02 6.04 5.30
CA GLU A 122 -10.32 6.59 5.61
C GLU A 122 -10.44 6.88 7.10
N ARG A 123 -11.16 7.94 7.44
CA ARG A 123 -11.53 8.17 8.84
C ARG A 123 -12.72 7.29 9.19
N ALA A 124 -12.51 6.36 10.13
CA ALA A 124 -13.61 5.61 10.73
C ALA A 124 -14.39 6.54 11.66
N HIS A 125 -15.62 6.88 11.27
CA HIS A 125 -16.55 7.58 12.14
C HIS A 125 -17.13 6.59 13.15
N GLN A 126 -16.43 6.33 14.27
CA GLN A 126 -16.90 5.54 15.42
C GLN A 126 -17.78 4.32 15.04
N MET A 127 -17.42 3.60 13.98
CA MET A 127 -18.13 2.43 13.46
C MET A 127 -17.06 1.77 12.59
N LEU A 128 -16.19 0.90 13.07
CA LEU A 128 -16.48 -0.39 13.66
C LEU A 128 -15.32 -0.77 14.61
N MET A 129 -15.56 -0.76 15.92
CA MET A 129 -14.78 -1.54 16.90
C MET A 129 -15.46 -2.90 17.11
N LEU A 130 -15.97 -3.52 16.05
CA LEU A 130 -16.63 -4.82 16.05
C LEU A 130 -16.46 -5.47 14.67
N ASP A 131 -15.35 -6.20 14.51
CA ASP A 131 -15.26 -7.55 13.94
C ASP A 131 -13.84 -8.10 14.16
#